data_AF-A0A6V8QZD4-F1
#
_entry.id   AF-A0A6V8QZD4-F1
#
_cell.length_a   1.000
_cell.length_b   1.000
_cell.length_c   1.000
_cell.angle_alpha   90.00
_cell.angle_beta   90.00
_cell.angle_gamma   90.00
#
_symmetry.space_group_name_H-M   'P 1'
#
loop_
_entity.id
_entity.type
_entity.pdbx_description
1 polymer ?
#
loop_
_entity_poly.entity_id
_entity_poly.type
_entity_poly.pdbx_seq_one_letter_code
_entity_poly.pdbx_strand_id
1 'polypeptide(L)'
;MVPLSNQSALLTNDILNTGYATGWLGQNFPPFTTADYAMLPFYIDNDPGASQQQLNWTAVTTKLWTELDCWPAAYQRQYPATTWNFQNGQGCNTTLSLSLVSNLAMFYVGYHVNPYSFHLANSVHCPATENSTHQFLAIWASALTSHFAGIPEVNMTALFCQPSYYKQQVVVSITTDDYKSQNASIQPISPREPLTEKEFNSTSFEFLITNGMPMDEGSGLIMRRDYPFEQVIEIEPRLERTDLNFPTSNMVGYALAGRNEPATPYKDPNALHEAFNRAHKYLFAIAVNKLLFNETDVGNSTAVSSFQQSGIIVSRLFSAIVEGLLLLVAIFTVSLLWACHKSTSYLNANPSSISRLAAIFRNGSDTNELLRPFDHADEKSLQELFQGDKFRLARSDNNDPKSLYIEKMDDSEQSHSDKRFDKPTGYYEPIRPAVLRREVGLLFAVIQIGTLVSISYLKTQSDKENGEF
;
A
#
# COMPACT_ATOMS: atom_id res chain seq x y z
N MET A 1 18.17 -20.36 -10.65
CA MET A 1 19.22 -19.48 -11.19
C MET A 1 19.46 -19.87 -12.63
N VAL A 2 19.87 -18.92 -13.47
CA VAL A 2 20.32 -19.23 -14.83
C VAL A 2 21.49 -20.23 -14.83
N PRO A 3 21.65 -21.04 -15.89
CA PRO A 3 22.79 -21.96 -16.02
C PRO A 3 24.13 -21.25 -15.86
N LEU A 4 25.12 -21.94 -15.26
CA LEU A 4 26.44 -21.38 -14.92
C LEU A 4 27.12 -20.69 -16.11
N SER A 5 27.03 -21.27 -17.31
CA SER A 5 27.59 -20.74 -18.56
C SER A 5 27.07 -19.36 -18.96
N ASN A 6 25.92 -18.96 -18.41
CA ASN A 6 25.27 -17.69 -18.75
C ASN A 6 25.41 -16.67 -17.60
N GLN A 7 25.93 -17.06 -16.43
CA GLN A 7 26.01 -16.18 -15.27
C GLN A 7 27.00 -15.04 -15.46
N SER A 8 28.18 -15.30 -16.02
CA SER A 8 29.21 -14.30 -16.32
C SER A 8 28.70 -13.16 -17.19
N ALA A 9 27.90 -13.47 -18.22
CA ALA A 9 27.29 -12.48 -19.10
C ALA A 9 26.26 -11.58 -18.40
N LEU A 10 25.70 -12.02 -17.27
CA LEU A 10 24.73 -11.26 -16.47
C LEU A 10 25.37 -10.57 -15.26
N LEU A 11 26.52 -11.06 -14.79
CA LEU A 11 27.34 -10.46 -13.72
C LEU A 11 28.10 -9.22 -14.24
N THR A 12 27.34 -8.16 -14.50
CA THR A 12 27.83 -6.92 -15.11
C THR A 12 27.74 -5.73 -14.15
N ASN A 13 28.20 -4.57 -14.60
CA ASN A 13 28.14 -3.31 -13.84
C ASN A 13 26.72 -2.85 -13.49
N ASP A 14 25.67 -3.45 -14.07
CA ASP A 14 24.28 -3.24 -13.64
C ASP A 14 24.07 -3.58 -12.16
N ILE A 15 24.77 -4.61 -11.65
CA ILE A 15 24.74 -5.01 -10.24
C ILE A 15 25.35 -3.91 -9.37
N LEU A 16 26.48 -3.36 -9.82
CA LEU A 16 27.19 -2.28 -9.16
C LEU A 16 26.36 -0.98 -9.19
N ASN A 17 25.64 -0.72 -10.29
CA ASN A 17 24.75 0.44 -10.46
C ASN A 17 23.56 0.34 -9.51
N THR A 18 22.93 -0.83 -9.46
CA THR A 18 21.85 -1.11 -8.53
C THR A 18 22.33 -0.99 -7.09
N GLY A 19 23.52 -1.53 -6.76
CA GLY A 19 24.13 -1.41 -5.44
C GLY A 19 24.41 0.04 -5.04
N TYR A 20 24.85 0.88 -5.98
CA TYR A 20 25.06 2.31 -5.75
C TYR A 20 23.72 3.01 -5.52
N ALA A 21 22.71 2.70 -6.32
CA ALA A 21 21.38 3.28 -6.19
C ALA A 21 20.71 2.93 -4.85
N THR A 22 20.83 1.67 -4.39
CA THR A 22 20.30 1.25 -3.09
C THR A 22 21.11 1.81 -1.94
N GLY A 23 22.45 1.72 -2.00
CA GLY A 23 23.34 2.07 -0.90
C GLY A 23 23.54 3.57 -0.70
N TRP A 24 23.67 4.36 -1.78
CA TRP A 24 23.96 5.79 -1.71
C TRP A 24 22.76 6.68 -2.01
N LEU A 25 21.82 6.23 -2.85
CA LEU A 25 20.65 7.03 -3.25
C LEU A 25 19.37 6.67 -2.48
N GLY A 26 19.42 5.64 -1.63
CA GLY A 26 18.27 5.20 -0.83
C GLY A 26 17.13 4.61 -1.67
N GLN A 27 17.43 4.08 -2.87
CA GLN A 27 16.43 3.34 -3.64
C GLN A 27 16.07 2.03 -2.93
N ASN A 28 14.84 1.56 -3.14
CA ASN A 28 14.40 0.27 -2.64
C ASN A 28 15.17 -0.87 -3.31
N PHE A 29 15.40 -1.95 -2.56
CA PHE A 29 15.92 -3.20 -3.12
C PHE A 29 14.96 -3.77 -4.18
N PRO A 30 15.49 -4.55 -5.14
CA PRO A 30 14.66 -5.31 -6.07
C PRO A 30 13.65 -6.22 -5.34
N PRO A 31 12.56 -6.64 -5.99
CA PRO A 31 11.60 -7.60 -5.43
C PRO A 31 12.29 -8.85 -4.86
N PHE A 32 11.76 -9.41 -3.77
CA PHE A 32 12.31 -10.60 -3.09
C PHE A 32 13.77 -10.44 -2.59
N THR A 33 14.24 -9.21 -2.43
CA THR A 33 15.64 -8.91 -2.07
C THR A 33 15.69 -7.95 -0.87
N THR A 34 16.67 -8.18 0.01
CA THR A 34 16.98 -7.31 1.16
C THR A 34 18.49 -7.02 1.19
N ALA A 35 18.93 -6.20 2.14
CA ALA A 35 20.36 -5.94 2.36
C ALA A 35 21.15 -7.19 2.80
N ASP A 36 20.49 -8.19 3.39
CA ASP A 36 21.16 -9.35 3.98
C ASP A 36 21.04 -10.63 3.14
N TYR A 37 20.02 -10.74 2.29
CA TYR A 37 19.71 -11.95 1.54
C TYR A 37 18.76 -11.67 0.37
N ALA A 38 18.73 -12.59 -0.58
CA ALA A 38 17.72 -12.69 -1.63
C ALA A 38 16.89 -13.97 -1.47
N MET A 39 15.70 -14.00 -2.04
CA MET A 39 14.84 -15.18 -2.08
C MET A 39 14.48 -15.53 -3.51
N LEU A 40 14.23 -16.82 -3.76
CA LEU A 40 13.62 -17.23 -5.02
C LEU A 40 12.24 -16.58 -5.15
N PRO A 41 11.96 -15.88 -6.26
CA PRO A 41 10.66 -15.27 -6.48
C PRO A 41 9.59 -16.37 -6.58
N PHE A 42 8.42 -16.07 -6.05
CA PHE A 42 7.25 -16.93 -6.16
C PHE A 42 6.00 -16.09 -6.39
N TYR A 43 5.07 -16.64 -7.15
CA TYR A 43 3.83 -15.98 -7.54
C TYR A 43 2.67 -16.96 -7.37
N ILE A 44 1.48 -16.44 -7.06
CA ILE A 44 0.26 -17.25 -6.92
C ILE A 44 -0.58 -17.10 -8.19
N ASP A 45 -0.75 -18.19 -8.92
CA ASP A 45 -1.63 -18.22 -10.09
C ASP A 45 -3.10 -18.07 -9.66
N ASN A 46 -3.84 -17.19 -10.37
CA ASN A 46 -5.26 -16.91 -10.11
C ASN A 46 -5.56 -16.54 -8.65
N ASP A 47 -4.72 -15.69 -8.02
CA ASP A 47 -4.95 -15.24 -6.64
C ASP A 47 -6.34 -14.60 -6.48
N PRO A 48 -7.27 -15.22 -5.74
CA PRO A 48 -8.62 -14.67 -5.53
C PRO A 48 -8.58 -13.35 -4.76
N GLY A 49 -7.48 -13.09 -4.05
CA GLY A 49 -7.22 -11.87 -3.31
C GLY A 49 -6.61 -10.75 -4.14
N ALA A 50 -6.21 -10.96 -5.40
CA ALA A 50 -5.46 -9.98 -6.22
C ALA A 50 -6.14 -8.60 -6.38
N SER A 51 -7.45 -8.53 -6.15
CA SER A 51 -8.23 -7.28 -6.18
C SER A 51 -8.20 -6.49 -4.87
N GLN A 52 -7.67 -7.06 -3.78
CA GLN A 52 -7.54 -6.41 -2.48
C GLN A 52 -6.18 -5.72 -2.33
N GLN A 53 -6.15 -4.55 -1.70
CA GLN A 53 -4.91 -3.88 -1.30
C GLN A 53 -4.32 -4.61 -0.09
N GLN A 54 -3.00 -4.85 -0.09
CA GLN A 54 -2.22 -5.50 0.97
C GLN A 54 -2.57 -6.98 1.23
N LEU A 55 -2.02 -7.86 0.39
CA LEU A 55 -2.05 -9.31 0.60
C LEU A 55 -0.73 -9.76 1.23
N ASN A 56 -0.84 -10.73 2.14
CA ASN A 56 0.32 -11.47 2.61
C ASN A 56 0.34 -12.83 1.92
N TRP A 57 1.37 -13.06 1.12
CA TRP A 57 1.64 -14.36 0.51
C TRP A 57 2.66 -15.11 1.34
N THR A 58 2.29 -16.31 1.76
CA THR A 58 3.19 -17.22 2.46
C THR A 58 3.52 -18.40 1.56
N ALA A 59 4.80 -18.65 1.32
CA ALA A 59 5.24 -19.78 0.53
C ALA A 59 6.54 -20.39 1.04
N VAL A 60 6.76 -21.64 0.66
CA VAL A 60 8.08 -22.27 0.72
C VAL A 60 8.92 -21.71 -0.42
N THR A 61 10.08 -21.14 -0.08
CA THR A 61 11.05 -20.64 -1.05
C THR A 61 12.47 -20.94 -0.58
N THR A 62 13.47 -20.61 -1.41
CA THR A 62 14.88 -20.72 -1.04
C THR A 62 15.46 -19.34 -0.76
N LYS A 63 16.04 -19.19 0.43
CA LYS A 63 16.81 -18.01 0.87
C LYS A 63 18.27 -18.19 0.47
N LEU A 64 18.88 -17.14 -0.06
CA LEU A 64 20.25 -17.08 -0.55
C LEU A 64 20.98 -15.90 0.09
N TRP A 65 22.15 -16.14 0.69
CA TRP A 65 22.95 -15.09 1.31
C TRP A 65 24.45 -15.43 1.31
N THR A 66 25.26 -14.46 1.72
CA THR A 66 26.70 -14.65 1.90
C THR A 66 27.11 -14.23 3.30
N GLU A 67 28.16 -14.86 3.81
CA GLU A 67 28.86 -14.46 5.04
C GLU A 67 30.35 -14.38 4.74
N LEU A 68 31.06 -13.53 5.47
CA LEU A 68 32.51 -13.48 5.43
C LEU A 68 33.08 -14.15 6.67
N ASP A 69 34.08 -15.00 6.49
CA ASP A 69 34.97 -15.42 7.57
C ASP A 69 36.29 -14.66 7.42
N CYS A 70 36.69 -13.92 8.46
CA CYS A 70 37.87 -13.06 8.41
C CYS A 70 38.79 -13.32 9.59
N TRP A 71 40.10 -13.27 9.33
CA TRP A 71 41.13 -13.43 10.34
C TRP A 71 42.26 -12.40 10.17
N PRO A 72 43.01 -12.08 11.24
CA PRO A 72 44.10 -11.12 11.17
C PRO A 72 45.19 -11.52 10.18
N ALA A 73 45.64 -10.58 9.36
CA ALA A 73 46.81 -10.74 8.52
C ALA A 73 48.08 -10.46 9.33
N ALA A 74 49.09 -11.31 9.18
CA ALA A 74 50.44 -10.97 9.62
C ALA A 74 51.09 -10.08 8.55
N TYR A 75 51.67 -8.96 8.94
CA TYR A 75 52.27 -8.03 7.99
C TYR A 75 53.63 -7.51 8.44
N GLN A 76 54.50 -7.27 7.47
CA GLN A 76 55.83 -6.73 7.71
C GLN A 76 56.18 -5.70 6.64
N ARG A 77 56.73 -4.56 7.08
CA ARG A 77 57.25 -3.55 6.15
C ARG A 77 58.54 -4.07 5.50
N GLN A 78 58.61 -4.03 4.18
CA GLN A 78 59.80 -4.37 3.40
C GLN A 78 60.46 -3.09 2.88
N TYR A 79 61.75 -3.14 2.53
CA TYR A 79 62.42 -2.06 1.81
C TYR A 79 62.15 -2.21 0.30
N PRO A 80 61.68 -1.17 -0.43
CA PRO A 80 61.52 0.24 -0.04
C PRO A 80 60.31 0.53 0.86
N ALA A 81 60.36 1.62 1.64
CA ALA A 81 59.48 1.92 2.79
C ALA A 81 57.95 1.99 2.54
N THR A 82 57.50 1.93 1.28
CA THR A 82 56.08 1.87 0.88
C THR A 82 55.58 0.44 0.65
N THR A 83 56.47 -0.55 0.68
CA THR A 83 56.16 -1.94 0.35
C THR A 83 55.89 -2.74 1.62
N TRP A 84 54.81 -3.52 1.60
CA TRP A 84 54.35 -4.32 2.72
C TRP A 84 54.11 -5.76 2.27
N ASN A 85 54.62 -6.69 3.05
CA ASN A 85 54.35 -8.10 2.92
C ASN A 85 53.15 -8.46 3.82
N PHE A 86 52.19 -9.20 3.30
CA PHE A 86 51.01 -9.69 4.01
C PHE A 86 50.92 -11.21 3.90
N GLN A 87 50.71 -11.87 5.03
CA GLN A 87 50.62 -13.33 5.14
C GLN A 87 49.28 -13.72 5.76
N ASN A 88 48.62 -14.70 5.14
CA ASN A 88 47.31 -15.18 5.59
C ASN A 88 47.39 -16.35 6.59
N GLY A 89 48.59 -16.87 6.89
CA GLY A 89 48.77 -18.05 7.74
C GLY A 89 48.39 -19.40 7.10
N GLN A 90 47.97 -19.41 5.83
CA GLN A 90 47.55 -20.58 5.06
C GLN A 90 48.38 -20.76 3.78
N GLY A 91 49.59 -20.18 3.73
CA GLY A 91 50.52 -20.34 2.60
C GLY A 91 50.40 -19.29 1.49
N CYS A 92 49.55 -18.27 1.64
CA CYS A 92 49.57 -17.09 0.78
C CYS A 92 50.36 -15.95 1.45
N ASN A 93 51.33 -15.46 0.71
CA ASN A 93 52.17 -14.32 1.01
C ASN A 93 52.09 -13.37 -0.20
N THR A 94 51.57 -12.16 0.01
CA THR A 94 51.50 -11.14 -1.03
C THR A 94 52.30 -9.91 -0.64
N THR A 95 52.80 -9.19 -1.64
CA THR A 95 53.54 -7.95 -1.43
C THR A 95 52.82 -6.81 -2.15
N LEU A 96 52.43 -5.79 -1.39
CA LEU A 96 51.67 -4.65 -1.89
C LEU A 96 52.45 -3.35 -1.61
N SER A 97 52.46 -2.45 -2.60
CA SER A 97 53.00 -1.10 -2.42
C SER A 97 51.86 -0.15 -2.03
N LEU A 98 51.79 0.20 -0.74
CA LEU A 98 50.78 1.11 -0.20
C LEU A 98 51.38 2.52 -0.16
N SER A 99 50.93 3.38 -1.08
CA SER A 99 51.25 4.81 -1.05
C SER A 99 50.21 5.55 -0.23
N LEU A 100 50.61 6.07 0.93
CA LEU A 100 49.78 6.88 1.82
C LEU A 100 50.14 8.35 1.59
N VAL A 101 49.40 9.00 0.69
CA VAL A 101 49.53 10.46 0.43
C VAL A 101 48.63 11.25 1.39
N SER A 102 47.46 10.71 1.73
CA SER A 102 46.56 11.20 2.77
C SER A 102 46.81 10.52 4.14
N ASN A 103 46.17 11.03 5.18
CA ASN A 103 46.21 10.49 6.53
C ASN A 103 45.52 9.13 6.66
N LEU A 104 44.57 8.77 5.79
CA LEU A 104 43.83 7.50 5.84
C LEU A 104 43.77 6.82 4.48
N ALA A 105 43.79 5.49 4.45
CA ALA A 105 43.50 4.70 3.27
C ALA A 105 42.80 3.40 3.63
N MET A 106 41.97 2.92 2.70
CA MET A 106 41.30 1.64 2.78
C MET A 106 41.44 0.90 1.46
N PHE A 107 41.70 -0.39 1.53
CA PHE A 107 41.89 -1.25 0.37
C PHE A 107 41.10 -2.54 0.50
N TYR A 108 40.55 -2.98 -0.62
CA TYR A 108 40.01 -4.29 -0.86
C TYR A 108 40.81 -4.92 -2.00
N VAL A 109 41.57 -5.97 -1.69
CA VAL A 109 42.50 -6.61 -2.63
C VAL A 109 42.02 -8.03 -2.88
N GLY A 110 41.36 -8.27 -4.00
CA GLY A 110 40.85 -9.59 -4.38
C GLY A 110 41.94 -10.53 -4.91
N TYR A 111 41.59 -11.80 -5.10
CA TYR A 111 42.56 -12.80 -5.58
C TYR A 111 42.95 -12.60 -7.05
N HIS A 112 41.96 -12.49 -7.93
CA HIS A 112 42.17 -12.55 -9.38
C HIS A 112 42.91 -11.34 -9.96
N VAL A 113 43.77 -11.60 -10.94
CA VAL A 113 44.65 -10.60 -11.58
C VAL A 113 43.84 -9.61 -12.43
N ASN A 114 44.13 -8.32 -12.25
CA ASN A 114 43.73 -7.24 -13.17
C ASN A 114 44.87 -6.21 -13.24
N PRO A 115 45.26 -5.72 -14.44
CA PRO A 115 46.29 -4.69 -14.58
C PRO A 115 45.96 -3.34 -13.90
N TYR A 116 44.69 -3.09 -13.56
CA TYR A 116 44.23 -1.83 -12.97
C TYR A 116 44.00 -1.89 -11.46
N SER A 117 44.21 -3.04 -10.81
CA SER A 117 43.96 -3.21 -9.37
C SER A 117 45.05 -4.05 -8.68
N PHE A 118 45.17 -3.88 -7.37
CA PHE A 118 45.95 -4.80 -6.55
C PHE A 118 45.27 -6.17 -6.53
N HIS A 119 46.07 -7.22 -6.58
CA HIS A 119 45.60 -8.60 -6.56
C HIS A 119 46.49 -9.49 -5.70
N LEU A 120 45.93 -10.60 -5.19
CA LEU A 120 46.69 -11.56 -4.40
C LEU A 120 47.39 -12.63 -5.25
N ALA A 121 46.82 -12.99 -6.40
CA ALA A 121 47.31 -14.08 -7.24
C ALA A 121 48.79 -13.90 -7.58
N ASN A 122 49.63 -14.81 -7.08
CA ASN A 122 51.07 -14.81 -7.35
C ASN A 122 51.54 -16.26 -7.45
N SER A 123 52.08 -16.65 -8.60
CA SER A 123 52.51 -18.02 -8.89
C SER A 123 53.52 -18.60 -7.88
N VAL A 124 54.31 -17.75 -7.21
CA VAL A 124 55.37 -18.18 -6.29
C VAL A 124 54.96 -18.00 -4.83
N HIS A 125 54.33 -16.87 -4.48
CA HIS A 125 54.09 -16.52 -3.08
C HIS A 125 52.63 -16.68 -2.64
N CYS A 126 51.67 -16.76 -3.56
CA CYS A 126 50.26 -16.98 -3.26
C CYS A 126 49.60 -17.83 -4.37
N PRO A 127 49.94 -19.13 -4.44
CA PRO A 127 49.46 -20.00 -5.50
C PRO A 127 47.94 -20.20 -5.42
N ALA A 128 47.33 -20.58 -6.55
CA ALA A 128 45.91 -20.92 -6.60
C ALA A 128 45.68 -22.25 -5.89
N THR A 129 44.91 -22.20 -4.81
CA THR A 129 44.45 -23.34 -4.02
C THR A 129 42.97 -23.15 -3.76
N GLU A 130 42.25 -24.22 -3.41
CA GLU A 130 40.82 -24.18 -3.09
C GLU A 130 40.48 -23.10 -2.03
N ASN A 131 41.38 -22.86 -1.08
CA ASN A 131 41.18 -21.84 -0.05
C ASN A 131 41.60 -20.44 -0.53
N SER A 132 42.73 -20.31 -1.24
CA SER A 132 43.29 -18.99 -1.58
C SER A 132 42.54 -18.26 -2.69
N THR A 133 41.90 -18.98 -3.62
CA THR A 133 41.27 -18.36 -4.80
C THR A 133 40.08 -17.46 -4.48
N HIS A 134 39.41 -17.71 -3.37
CA HIS A 134 38.26 -16.92 -2.91
C HIS A 134 38.63 -15.93 -1.81
N GLN A 135 39.90 -15.80 -1.47
CA GLN A 135 40.32 -14.86 -0.43
C GLN A 135 40.50 -13.44 -0.97
N PHE A 136 40.25 -12.47 -0.10
CA PHE A 136 40.64 -11.09 -0.31
C PHE A 136 41.29 -10.53 0.94
N LEU A 137 42.11 -9.49 0.76
CA LEU A 137 42.76 -8.76 1.83
C LEU A 137 42.08 -7.39 1.99
N ALA A 138 41.48 -7.18 3.16
CA ALA A 138 40.95 -5.90 3.61
C ALA A 138 42.02 -5.16 4.42
N ILE A 139 42.30 -3.91 4.06
CA ILE A 139 43.30 -3.09 4.76
C ILE A 139 42.68 -1.75 5.11
N TRP A 140 42.90 -1.33 6.34
CA TRP A 140 42.80 0.06 6.76
C TRP A 140 44.17 0.53 7.21
N ALA A 141 44.60 1.71 6.80
CA ALA A 141 45.88 2.28 7.20
C ALA A 141 45.78 3.78 7.47
N SER A 142 46.52 4.27 8.45
CA SER A 142 46.71 5.69 8.71
C SER A 142 48.18 6.07 8.78
N ALA A 143 48.56 7.14 8.10
CA ALA A 143 49.88 7.74 8.26
C ALA A 143 49.92 8.57 9.55
N LEU A 144 50.84 8.25 10.46
CA LEU A 144 51.17 9.09 11.60
C LEU A 144 52.29 10.04 11.16
N THR A 145 52.08 11.35 11.28
CA THR A 145 53.11 12.36 11.01
C THR A 145 54.28 12.14 11.96
N SER A 146 55.36 11.52 11.47
CA SER A 146 56.62 11.46 12.22
C SER A 146 57.37 12.77 12.04
N HIS A 147 57.62 13.49 13.14
CA HIS A 147 58.45 14.69 13.16
C HIS A 147 59.97 14.38 13.04
N PHE A 148 60.38 13.11 13.11
CA PHE A 148 61.77 12.70 13.12
C PHE A 148 61.98 11.42 12.30
N ALA A 149 62.78 11.53 11.23
CA ALA A 149 63.05 10.52 10.19
C ALA A 149 61.98 10.45 9.09
N GLY A 150 62.40 10.67 7.84
CA GLY A 150 61.57 10.76 6.64
C GLY A 150 60.84 9.49 6.20
N ILE A 151 60.46 8.63 7.14
CA ILE A 151 59.58 7.47 6.93
C ILE A 151 58.38 7.62 7.87
N PRO A 152 57.15 7.79 7.35
CA PRO A 152 55.97 7.88 8.21
C PRO A 152 55.75 6.57 8.96
N GLU A 153 55.44 6.68 10.25
CA GLU A 153 54.90 5.55 11.01
C GLU A 153 53.48 5.30 10.51
N VAL A 154 53.11 4.02 10.32
CA VAL A 154 51.80 3.67 9.74
C VAL A 154 51.08 2.79 10.74
N ASN A 155 49.91 3.23 11.16
CA ASN A 155 48.97 2.40 11.89
C ASN A 155 48.17 1.59 10.86
N MET A 156 48.03 0.28 11.04
CA MET A 156 47.39 -0.56 10.04
C MET A 156 46.57 -1.67 10.69
N THR A 157 45.41 -1.91 10.12
CA THR A 157 44.55 -3.07 10.40
C THR A 157 44.38 -3.82 9.11
N ALA A 158 44.74 -5.09 9.09
CA ALA A 158 44.67 -5.93 7.90
C ALA A 158 44.03 -7.27 8.23
N LEU A 159 43.07 -7.68 7.40
CA LEU A 159 42.29 -8.90 7.55
C LEU A 159 42.28 -9.67 6.23
N PHE A 160 42.61 -10.96 6.28
CA PHE A 160 42.22 -11.86 5.20
C PHE A 160 40.80 -12.31 5.43
N CYS A 161 40.00 -12.31 4.38
CA CYS A 161 38.59 -12.66 4.42
C CYS A 161 38.27 -13.64 3.30
N GLN A 162 37.39 -14.60 3.59
CA GLN A 162 36.88 -15.57 2.64
C GLN A 162 35.34 -15.54 2.66
N PRO A 163 34.69 -15.25 1.53
CA PRO A 163 33.24 -15.33 1.43
C PRO A 163 32.79 -16.78 1.38
N SER A 164 31.62 -17.04 1.95
CA SER A 164 30.91 -18.29 1.81
C SER A 164 29.46 -18.00 1.45
N TYR A 165 29.01 -18.63 0.37
CA TYR A 165 27.68 -18.42 -0.17
C TYR A 165 26.76 -19.57 0.23
N TYR A 166 25.55 -19.26 0.66
CA TYR A 166 24.63 -20.23 1.26
C TYR A 166 23.26 -20.20 0.62
N LYS A 167 22.60 -21.36 0.63
CA LYS A 167 21.19 -21.56 0.34
C LYS A 167 20.50 -22.30 1.48
N GLN A 168 19.22 -22.01 1.69
CA GLN A 168 18.39 -22.71 2.66
C GLN A 168 16.92 -22.60 2.26
N GLN A 169 16.17 -23.69 2.36
CA GLN A 169 14.73 -23.63 2.20
C GLN A 169 14.09 -23.03 3.45
N VAL A 170 13.18 -22.09 3.23
CA VAL A 170 12.46 -21.35 4.26
C VAL A 170 10.98 -21.22 3.90
N VAL A 171 10.13 -21.12 4.91
CA VAL A 171 8.78 -20.57 4.77
C VAL A 171 8.86 -19.09 5.09
N VAL A 172 8.29 -18.24 4.23
CA VAL A 172 8.31 -16.79 4.41
C VAL A 172 6.98 -16.17 4.00
N SER A 173 6.59 -15.10 4.69
CA SER A 173 5.50 -14.22 4.29
C SER A 173 6.04 -12.94 3.65
N ILE A 174 5.53 -12.62 2.47
CA ILE A 174 5.84 -11.39 1.73
C ILE A 174 4.58 -10.52 1.60
N THR A 175 4.79 -9.21 1.53
CA THR A 175 3.75 -8.24 1.17
C THR A 175 3.69 -8.07 -0.34
N THR A 176 2.49 -8.08 -0.93
CA THR A 176 2.32 -7.95 -2.40
C THR A 176 2.60 -6.57 -2.96
N ASP A 177 2.62 -5.53 -2.12
CA ASP A 177 2.82 -4.14 -2.58
C ASP A 177 4.27 -3.90 -3.03
N ASP A 178 5.24 -4.48 -2.32
CA ASP A 178 6.67 -4.24 -2.52
C ASP A 178 7.51 -5.52 -2.62
N TYR A 179 6.88 -6.70 -2.53
CA TYR A 179 7.51 -8.01 -2.54
C TYR A 179 8.66 -8.14 -1.52
N LYS A 180 8.55 -7.40 -0.40
CA LYS A 180 9.51 -7.48 0.68
C LYS A 180 9.13 -8.60 1.64
N SER A 181 10.13 -9.39 2.02
CA SER A 181 10.00 -10.39 3.05
C SER A 181 9.92 -9.74 4.42
N GLN A 182 8.97 -10.20 5.24
CA GLN A 182 8.92 -9.81 6.63
C GLN A 182 9.95 -10.66 7.39
N ASN A 183 11.07 -10.07 7.83
CA ASN A 183 12.16 -10.79 8.50
C ASN A 183 11.67 -11.71 9.65
N ALA A 184 10.67 -11.25 10.42
CA ALA A 184 10.09 -12.02 11.53
C ALA A 184 9.31 -13.28 11.10
N SER A 185 8.92 -13.38 9.83
CA SER A 185 8.14 -14.50 9.30
C SER A 185 9.00 -15.66 8.77
N ILE A 186 10.32 -15.47 8.64
CA ILE A 186 11.20 -16.45 7.99
C ILE A 186 11.45 -17.61 8.93
N GLN A 187 10.99 -18.79 8.53
CA GLN A 187 11.18 -20.03 9.28
C GLN A 187 11.99 -21.02 8.44
N PRO A 188 13.18 -21.46 8.91
CA PRO A 188 13.98 -22.44 8.19
C PRO A 188 13.30 -23.81 8.22
N ILE A 189 13.20 -24.45 7.06
CA ILE A 189 12.65 -25.81 6.92
C ILE A 189 13.70 -26.84 6.52
N SER A 190 14.87 -26.39 6.03
CA SER A 190 16.03 -27.24 5.73
C SER A 190 17.26 -26.76 6.50
N PRO A 191 18.31 -27.60 6.64
CA PRO A 191 19.62 -27.13 7.06
C PRO A 191 20.18 -26.11 6.06
N ARG A 192 21.13 -25.30 6.52
CA ARG A 192 21.94 -24.41 5.68
C ARG A 192 22.87 -25.26 4.83
N GLU A 193 22.90 -24.99 3.53
CA GLU A 193 23.81 -25.65 2.58
C GLU A 193 24.68 -24.61 1.86
N PRO A 194 25.98 -24.88 1.64
CA PRO A 194 26.80 -24.01 0.82
C PRO A 194 26.37 -24.11 -0.65
N LEU A 195 26.42 -22.99 -1.36
CA LEU A 195 26.30 -22.97 -2.82
C LEU A 195 27.57 -23.54 -3.42
N THR A 196 27.40 -24.48 -4.36
CA THR A 196 28.52 -25.09 -5.07
C THR A 196 28.96 -24.22 -6.25
N GLU A 197 30.21 -24.38 -6.71
CA GLU A 197 30.72 -23.71 -7.93
C GLU A 197 29.90 -24.01 -9.19
N LYS A 198 29.09 -25.09 -9.16
CA LYS A 198 28.18 -25.45 -10.25
C LYS A 198 26.89 -24.63 -10.26
N GLU A 199 26.53 -24.06 -9.12
CA GLU A 199 25.28 -23.31 -8.92
C GLU A 199 25.50 -21.81 -9.01
N PHE A 200 26.64 -21.32 -8.52
CA PHE A 200 26.99 -19.90 -8.52
C PHE A 200 28.45 -19.70 -8.94
N ASN A 201 28.64 -18.85 -9.96
CA ASN A 201 29.96 -18.43 -10.40
C ASN A 201 30.52 -17.36 -9.45
N SER A 202 31.01 -17.81 -8.28
CA SER A 202 31.62 -16.96 -7.26
C SER A 202 32.81 -16.19 -7.80
N THR A 203 33.67 -16.83 -8.60
CA THR A 203 34.83 -16.20 -9.24
C THR A 203 34.46 -14.97 -10.06
N SER A 204 33.47 -15.06 -10.95
CA SER A 204 33.05 -13.90 -11.76
C SER A 204 32.43 -12.79 -10.90
N PHE A 205 31.67 -13.14 -9.87
CA PHE A 205 31.10 -12.16 -8.94
C PHE A 205 32.17 -11.44 -8.10
N GLU A 206 33.09 -12.20 -7.50
CA GLU A 206 34.21 -11.68 -6.72
C GLU A 206 35.12 -10.79 -7.59
N PHE A 207 35.37 -11.20 -8.83
CA PHE A 207 36.09 -10.38 -9.81
C PHE A 207 35.37 -9.05 -10.05
N LEU A 208 34.06 -9.07 -10.30
CA LEU A 208 33.25 -7.88 -10.56
C LEU A 208 33.32 -6.88 -9.39
N ILE A 209 33.07 -7.32 -8.16
CA ILE A 209 33.04 -6.43 -7.00
C ILE A 209 34.43 -5.89 -6.64
N THR A 210 35.49 -6.67 -6.88
CA THR A 210 36.89 -6.25 -6.68
C THR A 210 37.27 -5.15 -7.68
N ASN A 211 36.95 -5.37 -8.96
CA ASN A 211 37.52 -4.60 -10.06
C ASN A 211 36.60 -3.53 -10.63
N GLY A 212 35.30 -3.57 -10.32
CA GLY A 212 34.32 -2.65 -10.90
C GLY A 212 33.94 -2.96 -12.35
N MET A 213 34.32 -4.15 -12.85
CA MET A 213 34.09 -4.57 -14.23
C MET A 213 33.94 -6.10 -14.35
N PRO A 214 33.14 -6.61 -15.30
CA PRO A 214 32.94 -8.04 -15.48
C PRO A 214 34.22 -8.76 -15.92
N MET A 215 34.30 -10.04 -15.60
CA MET A 215 35.35 -10.93 -16.06
C MET A 215 35.07 -11.35 -17.51
N ASP A 216 36.01 -11.13 -18.44
CA ASP A 216 35.83 -11.50 -19.85
C ASP A 216 36.12 -13.01 -20.06
N GLU A 217 35.09 -13.78 -20.43
CA GLU A 217 35.22 -15.19 -20.75
C GLU A 217 35.81 -15.38 -22.16
N GLY A 218 37.14 -15.40 -22.29
CA GLY A 218 37.76 -15.83 -23.54
C GLY A 218 39.22 -15.44 -23.76
N SER A 219 39.76 -14.47 -23.03
CA SER A 219 41.14 -14.06 -23.25
C SER A 219 41.75 -13.62 -21.95
N GLY A 220 42.55 -14.50 -21.36
CA GLY A 220 43.40 -14.21 -20.20
C GLY A 220 44.47 -13.15 -20.46
N LEU A 221 44.16 -12.05 -21.16
CA LEU A 221 44.99 -10.87 -21.35
C LEU A 221 44.35 -9.76 -22.23
N ILE A 222 43.13 -9.93 -22.76
CA ILE A 222 42.54 -8.93 -23.66
C ILE A 222 41.13 -8.60 -23.18
N MET A 223 41.03 -7.65 -22.26
CA MET A 223 39.80 -6.86 -22.13
C MET A 223 39.53 -6.26 -23.51
N ARG A 224 38.27 -6.22 -23.97
CA ARG A 224 37.91 -5.21 -24.97
C ARG A 224 38.39 -3.86 -24.42
N ARG A 225 39.45 -3.33 -25.02
CA ARG A 225 40.13 -2.09 -24.61
C ARG A 225 39.17 -0.90 -24.52
N ASP A 226 38.03 -1.03 -25.19
CA ASP A 226 36.90 -0.11 -25.23
C ASP A 226 35.69 -0.66 -24.45
N TYR A 227 35.87 -1.24 -23.26
CA TYR A 227 34.77 -1.25 -22.30
C TYR A 227 34.54 0.23 -21.93
N PRO A 228 33.35 0.80 -22.19
CA PRO A 228 33.17 2.24 -22.03
C PRO A 228 33.46 2.59 -20.56
N PHE A 229 34.42 3.48 -20.32
CA PHE A 229 34.68 4.02 -18.98
C PHE A 229 33.41 4.63 -18.36
N GLU A 230 32.46 5.06 -19.21
CA GLU A 230 31.11 5.52 -18.85
C GLU A 230 30.26 4.48 -18.11
N GLN A 231 30.65 3.19 -18.10
CA GLN A 231 29.95 2.13 -17.38
C GLN A 231 30.58 1.82 -16.01
N VAL A 232 31.71 2.42 -15.66
CA VAL A 232 32.35 2.28 -14.34
C VAL A 232 31.80 3.39 -13.44
N ILE A 233 31.37 3.02 -12.23
CA ILE A 233 30.76 3.96 -11.31
C ILE A 233 31.86 4.71 -10.56
N GLU A 234 31.89 6.03 -10.72
CA GLU A 234 32.75 6.90 -9.94
C GLU A 234 32.15 7.11 -8.55
N ILE A 235 32.58 6.30 -7.57
CA ILE A 235 32.13 6.40 -6.18
C ILE A 235 32.93 7.47 -5.41
N GLU A 236 34.09 7.88 -5.91
CA GLU A 236 35.02 8.79 -5.23
C GLU A 236 34.39 10.12 -4.75
N PRO A 237 33.53 10.80 -5.53
CA PRO A 237 32.89 12.03 -5.06
C PRO A 237 32.02 11.84 -3.81
N ARG A 238 31.50 10.63 -3.56
CA ARG A 238 30.73 10.31 -2.36
C ARG A 238 31.62 10.07 -1.13
N LEU A 239 32.90 9.79 -1.35
CA LEU A 239 33.87 9.46 -0.31
C LEU A 239 34.68 10.66 0.15
N GLU A 240 34.47 11.86 -0.40
CA GLU A 240 35.24 13.07 -0.03
C GLU A 240 35.25 13.33 1.49
N ARG A 241 34.14 13.03 2.18
CA ARG A 241 34.00 13.22 3.64
C ARG A 241 34.62 12.11 4.50
N THR A 242 35.23 11.10 3.87
CA THR A 242 35.80 9.93 4.58
C THR A 242 37.29 10.08 4.89
N ASP A 243 37.92 11.16 4.41
CA ASP A 243 39.36 11.47 4.51
C ASP A 243 40.29 10.40 3.88
N LEU A 244 39.73 9.51 3.06
CA LEU A 244 40.46 8.46 2.39
C LEU A 244 41.37 9.00 1.28
N ASN A 245 42.50 8.34 1.09
CA ASN A 245 43.37 8.53 -0.06
C ASN A 245 42.72 7.96 -1.33
N PHE A 246 42.82 8.70 -2.43
CA PHE A 246 42.34 8.27 -3.75
C PHE A 246 43.52 7.85 -4.65
N PRO A 247 43.34 6.87 -5.55
CA PRO A 247 42.10 6.12 -5.80
C PRO A 247 41.84 5.05 -4.74
N THR A 248 40.57 4.74 -4.52
CA THR A 248 40.15 3.61 -3.64
C THR A 248 39.74 2.40 -4.48
N SER A 249 39.90 1.20 -3.93
CA SER A 249 39.36 -0.02 -4.57
C SER A 249 37.84 0.03 -4.62
N ASN A 250 37.22 -0.45 -5.69
CA ASN A 250 35.78 -0.37 -5.95
C ASN A 250 34.91 -0.75 -4.73
N MET A 251 35.23 -1.87 -4.09
CA MET A 251 34.47 -2.38 -2.94
C MET A 251 34.49 -1.48 -1.69
N VAL A 252 35.47 -0.59 -1.54
CA VAL A 252 35.52 0.38 -0.43
C VAL A 252 34.35 1.36 -0.53
N GLY A 253 34.01 1.81 -1.74
CA GLY A 253 32.86 2.67 -1.96
C GLY A 253 31.53 2.04 -1.54
N TYR A 254 31.41 0.73 -1.70
CA TYR A 254 30.24 -0.04 -1.30
C TYR A 254 30.23 -0.38 0.20
N ALA A 255 31.39 -0.62 0.81
CA ALA A 255 31.55 -0.81 2.26
C ALA A 255 31.15 0.43 3.07
N LEU A 256 31.35 1.62 2.49
CA LEU A 256 31.05 2.92 3.08
C LEU A 256 29.69 3.48 2.64
N ALA A 257 28.91 2.73 1.85
CA ALA A 257 27.62 3.18 1.36
C ALA A 257 26.68 3.62 2.50
N GLY A 258 26.06 4.79 2.34
CA GLY A 258 25.15 5.38 3.31
C GLY A 258 25.84 5.97 4.56
N ARG A 259 27.18 6.04 4.59
CA ARG A 259 27.95 6.63 5.70
C ARG A 259 28.68 7.89 5.23
N ASN A 260 28.57 8.95 6.03
CA ASN A 260 29.19 10.25 5.75
C ASN A 260 30.21 10.64 6.83
N GLU A 261 30.83 9.65 7.48
CA GLU A 261 31.79 9.84 8.56
C GLU A 261 33.21 9.50 8.10
N PRO A 262 34.25 10.07 8.74
CA PRO A 262 35.64 9.70 8.48
C PRO A 262 35.84 8.19 8.59
N ALA A 263 36.77 7.65 7.80
CA ALA A 263 37.09 6.22 7.84
C ALA A 263 37.86 5.78 9.11
N THR A 264 37.98 6.63 10.13
CA THR A 264 38.73 6.34 11.36
C THR A 264 38.18 5.16 12.19
N PRO A 265 36.86 4.88 12.26
CA PRO A 265 36.36 3.74 13.04
C PRO A 265 36.83 2.38 12.51
N TYR A 266 37.17 2.29 11.22
CA TYR A 266 37.61 1.04 10.59
C TYR A 266 39.05 0.64 10.93
N LYS A 267 39.72 1.40 11.80
CA LYS A 267 40.89 0.92 12.55
C LYS A 267 40.55 -0.31 13.39
N ASP A 268 39.35 -0.38 13.94
CA ASP A 268 38.90 -1.57 14.67
C ASP A 268 38.68 -2.74 13.70
N PRO A 269 39.32 -3.92 13.90
CA PRO A 269 39.14 -5.07 13.04
C PRO A 269 37.68 -5.50 12.85
N ASN A 270 36.86 -5.41 13.90
CA ASN A 270 35.45 -5.81 13.80
C ASN A 270 34.65 -4.81 12.97
N ALA A 271 34.88 -3.51 13.14
CA ALA A 271 34.27 -2.49 12.31
C ALA A 271 34.65 -2.64 10.82
N LEU A 272 35.91 -2.95 10.53
CA LEU A 272 36.39 -3.22 9.16
C LEU A 272 35.74 -4.47 8.56
N HIS A 273 35.69 -5.57 9.33
CA HIS A 273 35.00 -6.80 8.95
C HIS A 273 33.53 -6.54 8.63
N GLU A 274 32.81 -5.89 9.54
CA GLU A 274 31.38 -5.59 9.37
C GLU A 274 31.10 -4.68 8.17
N ALA A 275 32.01 -3.74 7.85
CA ALA A 275 31.88 -2.89 6.67
C ALA A 275 31.87 -3.70 5.38
N PHE A 276 32.86 -4.59 5.22
CA PHE A 276 32.94 -5.43 4.02
C PHE A 276 31.90 -6.56 4.02
N ASN A 277 31.54 -7.11 5.19
CA ASN A 277 30.49 -8.13 5.31
C ASN A 277 29.14 -7.60 4.85
N ARG A 278 28.75 -6.40 5.29
CA ARG A 278 27.53 -5.74 4.80
C ARG A 278 27.56 -5.53 3.29
N ALA A 279 28.69 -5.04 2.76
CA ALA A 279 28.80 -4.79 1.33
C ALA A 279 28.70 -6.07 0.49
N HIS A 280 29.35 -7.15 0.93
CA HIS A 280 29.22 -8.47 0.29
C HIS A 280 27.78 -8.95 0.31
N LYS A 281 27.09 -8.87 1.46
CA LYS A 281 25.70 -9.30 1.62
C LYS A 281 24.75 -8.65 0.61
N TYR A 282 24.72 -7.32 0.55
CA TYR A 282 23.73 -6.67 -0.31
C TYR A 282 24.10 -6.75 -1.80
N LEU A 283 25.39 -6.70 -2.15
CA LEU A 283 25.81 -6.88 -3.55
C LEU A 283 25.54 -8.31 -4.03
N PHE A 284 25.76 -9.31 -3.18
CA PHE A 284 25.41 -10.69 -3.49
C PHE A 284 23.90 -10.87 -3.63
N ALA A 285 23.10 -10.29 -2.74
CA ALA A 285 21.65 -10.34 -2.82
C ALA A 285 21.12 -9.73 -4.14
N ILE A 286 21.66 -8.58 -4.55
CA ILE A 286 21.35 -7.95 -5.85
C ILE A 286 21.81 -8.83 -7.02
N ALA A 287 23.03 -9.36 -6.97
CA ALA A 287 23.57 -10.21 -8.02
C ALA A 287 22.71 -11.46 -8.22
N VAL A 288 22.38 -12.16 -7.14
CA VAL A 288 21.52 -13.34 -7.17
C VAL A 288 20.15 -12.99 -7.72
N ASN A 289 19.53 -11.89 -7.28
CA ASN A 289 18.24 -11.46 -7.82
C ASN A 289 18.27 -11.32 -9.35
N LYS A 290 19.36 -10.77 -9.90
CA LYS A 290 19.56 -10.66 -11.35
C LYS A 290 19.71 -12.02 -12.06
N LEU A 291 20.29 -13.01 -11.36
CA LEU A 291 20.50 -14.37 -11.88
C LEU A 291 19.27 -15.28 -11.70
N LEU A 292 18.26 -14.86 -10.94
CA LEU A 292 17.00 -15.58 -10.80
C LEU A 292 16.11 -15.28 -12.00
N PHE A 293 15.72 -16.33 -12.72
CA PHE A 293 14.81 -16.22 -13.87
C PHE A 293 13.59 -17.12 -13.66
N ASN A 294 12.51 -16.84 -14.41
CA ASN A 294 11.18 -17.41 -14.23
C ASN A 294 11.11 -18.95 -14.27
N GLU A 295 12.02 -19.66 -14.94
CA GLU A 295 12.05 -21.14 -14.91
C GLU A 295 12.98 -21.70 -13.83
N THR A 296 13.33 -20.92 -12.81
CA THR A 296 13.99 -21.48 -11.63
C THR A 296 12.99 -22.41 -10.94
N ASP A 297 13.14 -23.72 -11.15
CA ASP A 297 12.23 -24.76 -10.69
C ASP A 297 12.02 -24.66 -9.17
N VAL A 298 10.83 -24.20 -8.78
CA VAL A 298 10.39 -24.19 -7.38
C VAL A 298 9.61 -25.49 -7.20
N GLY A 299 10.27 -26.51 -6.66
CA GLY A 299 9.62 -27.80 -6.40
C GLY A 299 8.36 -27.64 -5.54
N ASN A 300 7.34 -28.48 -5.77
CA ASN A 300 6.07 -28.62 -5.02
C ASN A 300 5.77 -27.50 -4.00
N SER A 301 5.53 -26.29 -4.48
CA SER A 301 5.25 -25.14 -3.60
C SER A 301 3.76 -24.93 -3.43
N THR A 302 3.23 -25.28 -2.27
CA THR A 302 1.94 -24.75 -1.81
C THR A 302 2.15 -23.32 -1.31
N ALA A 303 1.55 -22.34 -1.98
CA ALA A 303 1.51 -20.96 -1.54
C ALA A 303 0.13 -20.64 -0.94
N VAL A 304 0.11 -19.80 0.09
CA VAL A 304 -1.10 -19.37 0.80
C VAL A 304 -1.25 -17.86 0.65
N SER A 305 -2.37 -17.43 0.10
CA SER A 305 -2.78 -16.02 0.07
C SER A 305 -3.68 -15.74 1.27
N SER A 306 -3.30 -14.76 2.10
CA SER A 306 -4.10 -14.31 3.23
C SER A 306 -4.54 -12.87 3.04
N PHE A 307 -5.85 -12.64 3.18
CA PHE A 307 -6.47 -11.34 2.95
C PHE A 307 -7.64 -11.12 3.91
N GLN A 308 -7.94 -9.85 4.23
CA GLN A 308 -9.02 -9.52 5.16
C GLN A 308 -10.35 -9.38 4.40
N GLN A 309 -11.30 -10.25 4.72
CA GLN A 309 -12.65 -10.15 4.21
C GLN A 309 -13.54 -9.40 5.21
N SER A 310 -13.85 -8.15 4.91
CA SER A 310 -14.84 -7.37 5.67
C SER A 310 -16.24 -7.72 5.18
N GLY A 311 -17.03 -8.41 6.00
CA GLY A 311 -18.45 -8.66 5.77
C GLY A 311 -19.33 -7.74 6.61
N ILE A 312 -20.41 -7.19 6.02
CA ILE A 312 -21.45 -6.49 6.79
C ILE A 312 -22.39 -7.56 7.35
N ILE A 313 -22.27 -7.88 8.65
CA ILE A 313 -23.22 -8.75 9.35
C ILE A 313 -24.39 -7.88 9.79
N VAL A 314 -25.52 -7.98 9.08
CA VAL A 314 -26.76 -7.32 9.48
C VAL A 314 -27.37 -8.14 10.61
N SER A 315 -27.52 -7.55 11.80
CA SER A 315 -28.08 -8.25 12.96
C SER A 315 -29.52 -8.73 12.67
N ARG A 316 -29.75 -10.00 13.01
CA ARG A 316 -31.01 -10.72 12.77
C ARG A 316 -32.20 -10.05 13.45
N LEU A 317 -31.97 -9.39 14.59
CA LEU A 317 -33.00 -8.64 15.31
C LEU A 317 -33.49 -7.43 14.51
N PHE A 318 -32.57 -6.64 13.95
CA PHE A 318 -32.93 -5.48 13.13
C PHE A 318 -33.62 -5.91 11.84
N SER A 319 -33.15 -6.99 11.21
CA SER A 319 -33.82 -7.55 10.02
C SER A 319 -35.25 -7.98 10.31
N ALA A 320 -35.50 -8.67 11.43
CA ALA A 320 -36.83 -9.12 11.82
C ALA A 320 -37.79 -7.96 12.12
N ILE A 321 -37.30 -6.88 12.75
CA ILE A 321 -38.12 -5.67 13.01
C ILE A 321 -38.54 -5.00 11.70
N VAL A 322 -37.60 -4.83 10.77
CA VAL A 322 -37.88 -4.20 9.47
C VAL A 322 -38.81 -5.05 8.62
N GLU A 323 -38.59 -6.37 8.60
CA GLU A 323 -39.46 -7.33 7.90
C GLU A 323 -40.88 -7.31 8.47
N GLY A 324 -41.03 -7.28 9.80
CA GLY A 324 -42.34 -7.17 10.46
C GLY A 324 -43.05 -5.86 10.14
N LEU A 325 -42.33 -4.73 10.13
CA LEU A 325 -42.89 -3.43 9.73
C LEU A 325 -43.33 -3.42 8.26
N LEU A 326 -42.55 -4.01 7.36
CA LEU A 326 -42.91 -4.14 5.94
C LEU A 326 -44.17 -4.99 5.76
N LEU A 327 -44.28 -6.10 6.48
CA LEU A 327 -45.45 -6.97 6.44
C LEU A 327 -46.70 -6.22 6.95
N LEU A 328 -46.55 -5.43 8.01
CA LEU A 328 -47.65 -4.61 8.55
C LEU A 328 -48.10 -3.53 7.55
N VAL A 329 -47.16 -2.86 6.87
CA VAL A 329 -47.49 -1.92 5.78
C VAL A 329 -48.20 -2.64 4.62
N ALA A 330 -47.77 -3.85 4.28
CA ALA A 330 -48.45 -4.67 3.27
C ALA A 330 -49.91 -5.00 3.67
N ILE A 331 -50.16 -5.34 4.94
CA ILE A 331 -51.53 -5.57 5.43
C ILE A 331 -52.39 -4.32 5.32
N PHE A 332 -51.88 -3.15 5.72
CA PHE A 332 -52.63 -1.90 5.65
C PHE A 332 -52.92 -1.46 4.22
N THR A 333 -51.98 -1.65 3.30
CA THR A 333 -52.21 -1.35 1.88
C THR A 333 -53.25 -2.27 1.25
N VAL A 334 -53.23 -3.57 1.56
CA VAL A 334 -54.29 -4.51 1.13
C VAL A 334 -55.65 -4.15 1.73
N SER A 335 -55.68 -3.77 3.01
CA SER A 335 -56.91 -3.33 3.68
C SER A 335 -57.50 -2.06 3.06
N LEU A 336 -56.64 -1.09 2.74
CA LEU A 336 -57.03 0.13 2.02
C LEU A 336 -57.56 -0.19 0.62
N LEU A 337 -56.86 -1.03 -0.14
CA LEU A 337 -57.31 -1.48 -1.46
C LEU A 337 -58.67 -2.15 -1.39
N TRP A 338 -58.90 -3.01 -0.41
CA TRP A 338 -60.19 -3.67 -0.19
C TRP A 338 -61.30 -2.68 0.14
N ALA A 339 -61.04 -1.72 1.03
CA ALA A 339 -61.99 -0.66 1.38
C ALA A 339 -62.31 0.24 0.18
N CYS A 340 -61.30 0.63 -0.61
CA CYS A 340 -61.46 1.42 -1.82
C CYS A 340 -62.26 0.66 -2.89
N HIS A 341 -62.03 -0.65 -3.05
CA HIS A 341 -62.76 -1.46 -4.02
C HIS A 341 -64.23 -1.70 -3.63
N LYS A 342 -64.53 -1.79 -2.32
CA LYS A 342 -65.90 -1.95 -1.82
C LYS A 342 -66.72 -0.66 -1.89
N SER A 343 -66.07 0.51 -1.88
CA SER A 343 -66.74 1.80 -1.97
C SER A 343 -67.06 2.16 -3.41
N THR A 344 -68.33 2.04 -3.81
CA THR A 344 -68.79 2.45 -5.14
C THR A 344 -68.81 3.98 -5.25
N SER A 345 -67.79 4.56 -5.88
CA SER A 345 -67.76 5.99 -6.20
C SER A 345 -68.41 6.23 -7.57
N TYR A 346 -69.55 6.92 -7.59
CA TYR A 346 -70.20 7.38 -8.83
C TYR A 346 -69.65 8.73 -9.33
N LEU A 347 -68.63 9.27 -8.65
CA LEU A 347 -67.89 10.45 -9.09
C LEU A 347 -66.83 10.03 -10.10
N ASN A 348 -66.94 10.54 -11.33
CA ASN A 348 -65.97 10.30 -12.42
C ASN A 348 -64.61 10.96 -12.17
N ALA A 349 -64.48 11.80 -11.14
CA ALA A 349 -63.28 12.54 -10.84
C ALA A 349 -63.18 12.80 -9.32
N ASN A 350 -61.96 12.69 -8.78
CA ASN A 350 -61.67 13.02 -7.38
C ASN A 350 -61.84 14.55 -7.17
N PRO A 351 -62.72 15.01 -6.26
CA PRO A 351 -62.92 16.42 -5.96
C PRO A 351 -61.86 17.00 -5.01
N SER A 352 -60.79 16.27 -4.70
CA SER A 352 -59.72 16.69 -3.76
C SER A 352 -58.88 17.90 -4.20
N SER A 353 -59.20 18.56 -5.32
CA SER A 353 -58.53 19.76 -5.80
C SER A 353 -59.44 20.97 -5.67
N ILE A 354 -58.92 22.05 -5.09
CA ILE A 354 -59.60 23.36 -5.00
C ILE A 354 -60.09 23.83 -6.38
N SER A 355 -59.30 23.59 -7.44
CA SER A 355 -59.68 23.94 -8.81
C SER A 355 -60.95 23.24 -9.31
N ARG A 356 -61.17 21.99 -8.87
CA ARG A 356 -62.33 21.19 -9.27
C ARG A 356 -63.56 21.50 -8.43
N LEU A 357 -63.37 21.76 -7.14
CA LEU A 357 -64.43 22.32 -6.30
C LEU A 357 -64.91 23.66 -6.87
N ALA A 358 -63.98 24.54 -7.24
CA ALA A 358 -64.31 25.80 -7.91
C ALA A 358 -65.05 25.58 -9.25
N ALA A 359 -64.67 24.58 -10.04
CA ALA A 359 -65.36 24.23 -11.28
C ALA A 359 -66.81 23.75 -11.06
N ILE A 360 -67.06 22.99 -9.98
CA ILE A 360 -68.42 22.53 -9.62
C ILE A 360 -69.31 23.73 -9.28
N PHE A 361 -68.82 24.67 -8.48
CA PHE A 361 -69.57 25.89 -8.17
C PHE A 361 -69.73 26.79 -9.39
N ARG A 362 -68.70 26.94 -10.24
CA ARG A 362 -68.74 27.81 -11.43
C ARG A 362 -69.88 27.49 -12.40
N ASN A 363 -70.25 26.21 -12.53
CA ASN A 363 -71.26 25.76 -13.48
C ASN A 363 -72.71 25.82 -12.92
N GLY A 364 -72.90 26.06 -11.62
CA GLY A 364 -74.23 26.24 -11.02
C GLY A 364 -74.61 27.71 -10.93
N SER A 365 -75.25 28.26 -11.96
CA SER A 365 -75.70 29.67 -11.99
C SER A 365 -76.54 30.03 -10.78
N ASP A 366 -77.51 29.18 -10.45
CA ASP A 366 -78.54 29.47 -9.46
C ASP A 366 -77.97 29.46 -8.04
N THR A 367 -77.05 28.54 -7.75
CA THR A 367 -76.31 28.50 -6.48
C THR A 367 -75.32 29.65 -6.34
N ASN A 368 -74.69 30.09 -7.43
CA ASN A 368 -73.80 31.24 -7.38
C ASN A 368 -74.58 32.52 -7.12
N GLU A 369 -75.75 32.70 -7.74
CA GLU A 369 -76.61 33.84 -7.46
C GLU A 369 -77.14 33.83 -6.02
N LEU A 370 -77.50 32.66 -5.50
CA LEU A 370 -77.94 32.50 -4.10
C LEU A 370 -76.84 32.86 -3.10
N LEU A 371 -75.58 32.53 -3.39
CA LEU A 371 -74.43 32.74 -2.49
C LEU A 371 -73.75 34.09 -2.67
N ARG A 372 -73.96 34.76 -3.81
CA ARG A 372 -73.35 36.07 -4.15
C ARG A 372 -73.52 37.15 -3.08
N PRO A 373 -74.67 37.29 -2.39
CA PRO A 373 -74.84 38.28 -1.33
C PRO A 373 -74.05 37.98 -0.05
N PHE A 374 -73.50 36.78 0.08
CA PHE A 374 -72.89 36.25 1.32
C PHE A 374 -71.41 35.90 1.14
N ASP A 375 -70.72 36.54 0.19
CA ASP A 375 -69.30 36.33 -0.12
C ASP A 375 -68.33 36.59 1.05
N HIS A 376 -68.80 37.30 2.08
CA HIS A 376 -68.08 37.68 3.29
C HIS A 376 -68.48 36.85 4.53
N ALA A 377 -69.35 35.85 4.39
CA ALA A 377 -69.79 35.01 5.49
C ALA A 377 -68.77 33.88 5.80
N ASP A 378 -68.56 33.58 7.09
CA ASP A 378 -67.75 32.45 7.53
C ASP A 378 -68.55 31.12 7.50
N GLU A 379 -67.86 29.99 7.62
CA GLU A 379 -68.46 28.65 7.52
C GLU A 379 -69.64 28.46 8.48
N LYS A 380 -69.54 28.95 9.72
CA LYS A 380 -70.60 28.84 10.73
C LYS A 380 -71.82 29.68 10.36
N SER A 381 -71.61 30.91 9.89
CA SER A 381 -72.72 31.78 9.44
C SER A 381 -73.43 31.23 8.21
N LEU A 382 -72.68 30.67 7.25
CA LEU A 382 -73.27 29.97 6.09
C LEU A 382 -74.06 28.73 6.53
N GLN A 383 -73.53 27.94 7.46
CA GLN A 383 -74.21 26.75 7.98
C GLN A 383 -75.51 27.10 8.71
N GLU A 384 -75.53 28.19 9.48
CA GLU A 384 -76.75 28.70 10.12
C GLU A 384 -77.77 29.22 9.10
N LEU A 385 -77.32 29.96 8.08
CA LEU A 385 -78.19 30.58 7.08
C LEU A 385 -78.92 29.56 6.18
N PHE A 386 -78.22 28.46 5.88
CA PHE A 386 -78.68 27.39 4.98
C PHE A 386 -79.03 26.09 5.72
N GLN A 387 -79.18 26.12 7.06
CA GLN A 387 -79.37 24.93 7.89
C GLN A 387 -80.61 24.09 7.51
N GLY A 388 -81.63 24.71 6.91
CA GLY A 388 -82.85 24.06 6.41
C GLY A 388 -82.84 23.74 4.91
N ASP A 389 -81.83 24.18 4.18
CA ASP A 389 -81.75 24.03 2.73
C ASP A 389 -80.98 22.75 2.38
N LYS A 390 -81.52 21.93 1.47
CA LYS A 390 -80.85 20.72 0.96
C LYS A 390 -80.23 21.02 -0.39
N PHE A 391 -78.94 20.76 -0.50
CA PHE A 391 -78.21 20.84 -1.75
C PHE A 391 -77.90 19.45 -2.28
N ARG A 392 -78.06 19.27 -3.60
CA ARG A 392 -77.71 18.03 -4.30
C ARG A 392 -76.67 18.33 -5.36
N LEU A 393 -75.74 17.39 -5.53
CA LEU A 393 -74.83 17.41 -6.67
C LEU A 393 -75.56 16.79 -7.88
N ALA A 394 -75.77 17.60 -8.92
CA ALA A 394 -76.43 17.22 -10.15
C ALA A 394 -75.44 17.22 -11.33
N ARG A 395 -75.79 16.53 -12.41
CA ARG A 395 -75.03 16.49 -13.66
C ARG A 395 -75.71 17.42 -14.67
N SER A 396 -74.95 18.26 -15.35
CA SER A 396 -75.49 19.13 -16.40
C SER A 396 -75.88 18.30 -17.62
N ASP A 397 -77.10 18.52 -18.13
CA ASP A 397 -77.58 17.86 -19.33
C ASP A 397 -77.13 18.57 -20.63
N ASN A 398 -76.53 19.77 -20.54
CA ASN A 398 -76.09 20.53 -21.71
C ASN A 398 -74.56 20.46 -21.94
N ASN A 399 -74.20 19.95 -23.13
CA ASN A 399 -72.91 19.95 -23.84
C ASN A 399 -71.61 19.47 -23.15
N ASP A 400 -71.58 19.17 -21.85
CA ASP A 400 -70.48 18.40 -21.24
C ASP A 400 -71.01 17.41 -20.19
N PRO A 401 -71.15 16.11 -20.52
CA PRO A 401 -71.68 15.08 -19.62
C PRO A 401 -70.79 14.82 -18.39
N LYS A 402 -69.62 15.48 -18.31
CA LYS A 402 -68.69 15.41 -17.18
C LYS A 402 -68.82 16.58 -16.21
N SER A 403 -69.64 17.59 -16.52
CA SER A 403 -69.81 18.74 -15.65
C SER A 403 -70.82 18.45 -14.53
N LEU A 404 -70.35 18.59 -13.29
CA LEU A 404 -71.14 18.48 -12.08
C LEU A 404 -71.41 19.90 -11.57
N TYR A 405 -72.61 20.15 -11.09
CA TYR A 405 -72.97 21.41 -10.44
C TYR A 405 -73.79 21.12 -9.19
N ILE A 406 -73.89 22.09 -8.30
CA ILE A 406 -74.72 21.99 -7.10
C ILE A 406 -76.03 22.70 -7.39
N GLU A 407 -77.14 22.10 -7.01
CA GLU A 407 -78.47 22.71 -7.05
C GLU A 407 -79.13 22.61 -5.68
N LYS A 408 -79.93 23.61 -5.33
CA LYS A 408 -80.79 23.56 -4.15
C LYS A 408 -82.04 22.75 -4.52
N MET A 409 -82.40 21.76 -3.70
CA MET A 409 -83.68 21.06 -3.85
C MET A 409 -84.76 21.91 -3.20
N ASP A 410 -85.64 22.52 -4.00
CA ASP A 410 -86.80 23.26 -3.51
C ASP A 410 -87.94 22.29 -3.16
N ASP A 411 -88.23 22.18 -1.86
CA ASP A 411 -89.52 21.68 -1.38
C ASP A 411 -90.36 22.91 -0.98
N SER A 412 -91.27 23.32 -1.88
CA SER A 412 -92.32 24.36 -1.76
C SER A 412 -92.00 25.80 -2.19
N GLU A 413 -92.97 26.37 -2.93
CA GLU A 413 -93.06 27.76 -3.38
C GLU A 413 -92.99 28.74 -2.21
N GLN A 414 -91.79 29.23 -1.91
CA GLN A 414 -91.64 30.43 -1.09
C GLN A 414 -90.73 31.42 -1.83
N SER A 415 -91.39 32.48 -2.29
CA SER A 415 -90.84 33.68 -2.95
C SER A 415 -89.45 34.04 -2.47
N HIS A 416 -88.57 34.45 -3.40
CA HIS A 416 -87.34 35.20 -3.15
C HIS A 416 -87.55 36.28 -2.08
N SER A 417 -87.34 35.93 -0.81
CA SER A 417 -87.27 36.88 0.28
C SER A 417 -85.81 37.27 0.40
N ASP A 418 -85.52 38.56 0.26
CA ASP A 418 -84.21 39.15 0.55
C ASP A 418 -83.78 38.79 1.97
N LYS A 419 -83.05 37.67 2.15
CA LYS A 419 -82.39 37.32 3.40
C LYS A 419 -81.21 38.27 3.58
N ARG A 420 -81.44 39.46 4.15
CA ARG A 420 -80.38 40.44 4.42
C ARG A 420 -79.63 40.07 5.70
N PHE A 421 -78.31 40.05 5.63
CA PHE A 421 -77.43 39.75 6.76
C PHE A 421 -76.81 41.07 7.27
N ASP A 422 -77.30 41.58 8.41
CA ASP A 422 -76.85 42.87 8.99
C ASP A 422 -75.82 42.69 10.14
N LYS A 423 -74.92 41.71 10.03
CA LYS A 423 -73.82 41.53 11.00
C LYS A 423 -72.46 41.89 10.38
N PRO A 424 -71.75 42.91 10.87
CA PRO A 424 -70.38 43.18 10.45
C PRO A 424 -69.46 42.12 11.10
N THR A 425 -69.02 41.13 10.33
CA THR A 425 -68.04 40.12 10.78
C THR A 425 -66.63 40.54 10.37
N GLY A 426 -65.75 40.61 11.36
CA GLY A 426 -64.36 41.03 11.22
C GLY A 426 -63.50 40.05 10.41
N TYR A 427 -62.34 40.57 9.96
CA TYR A 427 -61.32 39.93 9.12
C TYR A 427 -61.15 38.40 9.30
N TYR A 428 -61.04 37.70 8.16
CA TYR A 428 -60.74 36.27 7.99
C TYR A 428 -59.67 35.74 8.95
N GLU A 429 -60.05 34.83 9.86
CA GLU A 429 -59.09 34.00 10.60
C GLU A 429 -58.74 32.74 9.79
N PRO A 430 -57.48 32.57 9.34
CA PRO A 430 -57.09 31.42 8.54
C PRO A 430 -57.16 30.11 9.35
N ILE A 431 -57.95 29.16 8.86
CA ILE A 431 -58.07 27.82 9.43
C ILE A 431 -56.74 27.08 9.24
N ARG A 432 -55.98 26.88 10.34
CA ARG A 432 -54.75 26.08 10.29
C ARG A 432 -55.09 24.58 10.27
N PRO A 433 -54.64 23.80 9.26
CA PRO A 433 -54.84 22.36 9.23
C PRO A 433 -54.29 21.70 10.49
N ALA A 434 -54.96 20.65 10.98
CA ALA A 434 -54.54 19.96 12.21
C ALA A 434 -53.06 19.52 12.20
N VAL A 435 -52.54 19.19 11.03
CA VAL A 435 -51.14 18.76 10.79
C VAL A 435 -50.13 19.90 11.02
N LEU A 436 -50.53 21.16 10.86
CA LEU A 436 -49.71 22.36 11.07
C LEU A 436 -49.89 22.96 12.48
N ARG A 437 -50.57 22.26 13.39
CA ARG A 437 -50.68 22.67 14.79
C ARG A 437 -49.37 22.39 15.51
N ARG A 438 -48.94 23.34 16.34
CA ARG A 438 -47.69 23.29 17.11
C ARG A 438 -47.58 22.03 17.98
N GLU A 439 -48.72 21.54 18.46
CA GLU A 439 -48.82 20.31 19.26
C GLU A 439 -48.44 19.05 18.48
N VAL A 440 -48.89 18.94 17.23
CA VAL A 440 -48.56 17.81 16.34
C VAL A 440 -47.07 17.86 15.95
N GLY A 441 -46.55 19.06 15.70
CA GLY A 441 -45.12 19.26 15.46
C GLY A 441 -44.25 18.88 16.67
N LEU A 442 -44.70 19.20 17.88
CA LEU A 442 -44.04 18.79 19.13
C LEU A 442 -44.03 17.27 19.29
N LEU A 443 -45.16 16.62 19.05
CA LEU A 443 -45.27 15.16 19.14
C LEU A 443 -44.33 14.47 18.13
N PHE A 444 -44.25 14.96 16.90
CA PHE A 444 -43.32 14.44 15.90
C PHE A 444 -41.85 14.63 16.32
N ALA A 445 -41.49 15.80 16.87
CA ALA A 445 -40.13 16.05 17.36
C ALA A 445 -39.75 15.12 18.51
N VAL A 446 -40.68 14.87 19.45
CA VAL A 446 -40.46 13.93 20.56
C VAL A 446 -40.21 12.51 20.05
N ILE A 447 -40.97 12.06 19.05
CA ILE A 447 -40.78 10.73 18.44
C ILE A 447 -39.39 10.64 17.79
N GLN A 448 -38.98 11.66 17.02
CA GLN A 448 -37.67 11.69 16.35
C GLN A 448 -36.51 11.67 17.35
N ILE A 449 -36.62 12.44 18.44
CA ILE A 449 -35.62 12.44 19.52
C ILE A 449 -35.59 11.06 20.20
N GLY A 450 -36.75 10.47 20.50
CA GLY A 450 -36.85 9.13 21.09
C GLY A 450 -36.19 8.05 20.21
N THR A 451 -36.37 8.12 18.89
CA THR A 451 -35.70 7.20 17.96
C THR A 451 -34.19 7.40 17.93
N LEU A 452 -33.70 8.64 17.92
CA LEU A 452 -32.27 8.93 17.94
C LEU A 452 -31.61 8.45 19.24
N VAL A 453 -32.27 8.67 20.38
CA VAL A 453 -31.79 8.20 21.69
C VAL A 453 -31.78 6.66 21.73
N SER A 454 -32.81 6.00 21.22
CA SER A 454 -32.87 4.53 21.17
C SER A 454 -31.78 3.94 20.27
N ILE A 455 -31.56 4.50 19.09
CA ILE A 455 -30.48 4.06 18.17
C ILE A 455 -29.11 4.26 18.81
N SER A 456 -28.90 5.41 19.48
CA SER A 456 -27.65 5.69 20.17
C SER A 456 -27.41 4.72 21.32
N TYR A 457 -28.45 4.44 22.12
CA TYR A 457 -28.38 3.46 23.21
C TYR A 457 -28.05 2.05 22.69
N LEU A 458 -28.73 1.60 21.63
CA LEU A 458 -28.49 0.29 21.02
C LEU A 458 -27.08 0.17 20.45
N LYS A 459 -26.55 1.24 19.83
CA LYS A 459 -25.15 1.27 19.37
C LYS A 459 -24.17 1.14 20.53
N THR A 460 -24.40 1.87 21.61
CA THR A 460 -23.53 1.81 22.80
C THR A 460 -23.56 0.44 23.47
N GLN A 461 -24.70 -0.25 23.42
CA GLN A 461 -24.84 -1.62 23.93
C GLN A 461 -24.12 -2.62 23.02
N SER A 462 -24.27 -2.49 21.70
CA SER A 462 -23.55 -3.32 20.71
C SER A 462 -22.04 -3.21 20.84
N ASP A 463 -21.53 -2.01 21.09
CA ASP A 463 -20.09 -1.76 21.26
C ASP A 463 -19.56 -2.36 22.58
N LYS A 464 -20.40 -2.46 23.62
CA LYS A 464 -20.03 -3.08 24.92
C LYS A 464 -19.97 -4.60 24.87
N GLU A 465 -20.73 -5.23 23.98
CA GLU A 465 -20.82 -6.69 23.88
C GLU A 465 -19.89 -7.28 22.80
N ASN A 466 -18.90 -6.51 22.31
CA ASN A 466 -17.92 -6.97 21.30
C ASN A 466 -18.54 -7.66 20.07
N GLY A 467 -19.76 -7.28 19.69
CA GLY A 467 -20.44 -7.85 18.53
C GLY A 467 -20.94 -9.30 18.70
N GLU A 468 -21.03 -9.84 19.91
CA GLU A 468 -21.75 -11.11 20.15
C GLU A 468 -23.25 -10.85 20.42
N PHE A 469 -24.06 -10.92 19.36
CA PHE A 469 -25.50 -11.20 19.44
C PHE A 469 -25.91 -12.19 18.35
#